data_AF-A0A6P8EVL3-F1
#
_entry.id   AF-A0A6P8EVL3-F1
#
_cell.length_a   1.000
_cell.length_b   1.000
_cell.length_c   1.000
_cell.angle_alpha   90.00
_cell.angle_beta   90.00
_cell.angle_gamma   90.00
#
_symmetry.space_group_name_H-M   'P 1'
#
loop_
_entity.id
_entity.type
_entity.pdbx_description
1 polymer ?
#
loop_
_entity_poly.entity_id
_entity_poly.type
_entity_poly.pdbx_seq_one_letter_code
_entity_poly.pdbx_strand_id
1 'polypeptide(L)'
;MVDDNILKLEIKRLRDMLYDKADGVLSLEKRRLQLQTAMSEREEEIRVHREMLTKQLRITDQERQTLSADVHEKMSKIDKMRKRYEIFTMSGPEGDEKSQAYYVIKAGQEKEELQRQGDSLDAKIRKTEKEIHALENTLHVVNSRNNTFRKSLNKVTESSEEYQEKLKLEVQKRAAEDKYRIKRRQIKELQEDIQSMNSTLDTLLQEGAEQNGRTEETQSRIISLNRELASQKEKLDRAYKQCSKLKKEIRSAKQTTEVTFEERDIHLRELKNLNKTVNNMLLEAMEKNPDLESALLKYFTQASLLLPSPRSTPGSRQGSKASSARSSVSLRSSGSSSSSSPRGSALQSPPAKTLELGLGLSVTSSPLATTSPRSSRPSSSSSINNRGGIAKRKSP
;
A
#
# COMPACT_ATOMS: atom_id res chain seq x y z
N MET A 1 40.33 -38.59 210.94
CA MET A 1 41.49 -37.82 210.43
C MET A 1 41.97 -38.38 209.09
N VAL A 2 42.14 -39.70 208.98
CA VAL A 2 42.46 -40.36 207.70
C VAL A 2 41.36 -40.12 206.66
N ASP A 3 40.11 -40.26 207.08
CA ASP A 3 38.89 -40.23 206.25
C ASP A 3 38.69 -38.87 205.56
N ASP A 4 38.92 -37.78 206.29
CA ASP A 4 38.86 -36.40 205.79
C ASP A 4 39.93 -36.14 204.71
N ASN A 5 41.12 -36.75 204.83
CA ASN A 5 42.14 -36.66 203.78
C ASN A 5 41.80 -37.51 202.55
N ILE A 6 41.18 -38.68 202.72
CA ILE A 6 40.64 -39.49 201.62
C ILE A 6 39.57 -38.69 200.88
N LEU A 7 38.60 -38.11 201.62
CA LEU A 7 37.53 -37.30 201.06
C LEU A 7 38.07 -36.08 200.30
N LYS A 8 39.09 -35.39 200.84
CA LYS A 8 39.77 -34.27 200.16
C LYS A 8 40.49 -34.69 198.87
N LEU A 9 41.06 -35.90 198.83
CA LEU A 9 41.72 -36.43 197.63
C LEU A 9 40.68 -36.84 196.56
N GLU A 10 39.55 -37.41 196.98
CA GLU A 10 38.42 -37.70 196.09
C GLU A 10 37.75 -36.41 195.55
N ILE A 11 37.57 -35.39 196.39
CA ILE A 11 37.09 -34.06 195.99
C ILE A 11 38.05 -33.40 194.97
N LYS A 12 39.38 -33.58 195.11
CA LYS A 12 40.33 -33.16 194.08
C LYS A 12 40.11 -33.94 192.78
N ARG A 13 40.12 -35.28 192.83
CA ARG A 13 39.90 -36.13 191.65
C ARG A 13 38.61 -35.80 190.91
N LEU A 14 37.51 -35.55 191.63
CA LEU A 14 36.22 -35.13 191.05
C LEU A 14 36.28 -33.73 190.43
N ARG A 15 37.01 -32.79 191.05
CA ARG A 15 37.20 -31.43 190.54
C ARG A 15 38.09 -31.41 189.30
N ASP A 16 39.17 -32.17 189.30
CA ASP A 16 40.11 -32.25 188.19
C ASP A 16 39.43 -32.90 186.98
N MET A 17 38.68 -34.00 187.19
CA MET A 17 37.79 -34.56 186.17
C MET A 17 36.70 -33.57 185.70
N LEU A 18 36.19 -32.69 186.57
CA LEU A 18 35.23 -31.65 186.18
C LEU A 18 35.88 -30.57 185.31
N TYR A 19 37.11 -30.16 185.61
CA TYR A 19 37.87 -29.23 184.77
C TYR A 19 38.26 -29.87 183.42
N ASP A 20 38.74 -31.12 183.40
CA ASP A 20 39.00 -31.86 182.15
C ASP A 20 37.75 -31.93 181.26
N LYS A 21 36.57 -32.10 181.86
CA LYS A 21 35.28 -32.10 181.14
C LYS A 21 34.86 -30.69 180.71
N ALA A 22 35.10 -29.66 181.53
CA ALA A 22 34.79 -28.28 181.20
C ALA A 22 35.66 -27.77 180.03
N ASP A 23 36.97 -28.01 180.07
CA ASP A 23 37.90 -27.67 178.99
C ASP A 23 37.62 -28.52 177.73
N GLY A 24 37.26 -29.80 177.91
CA GLY A 24 36.75 -30.64 176.84
C GLY A 24 35.53 -30.01 176.13
N VAL A 25 34.51 -29.61 176.89
CA VAL A 25 33.31 -28.93 176.35
C VAL A 25 33.66 -27.57 175.73
N LEU A 26 34.53 -26.77 176.37
CA LEU A 26 35.01 -25.48 175.84
C LEU A 26 35.72 -25.65 174.48
N SER A 27 36.55 -26.70 174.35
CA SER A 27 37.25 -27.02 173.10
C SER A 27 36.30 -27.47 171.99
N LEU A 28 35.26 -28.24 172.34
CA LEU A 28 34.21 -28.66 171.41
C LEU A 28 33.35 -27.48 170.97
N GLU A 29 32.96 -26.59 171.89
CA GLU A 29 32.17 -25.40 171.58
C GLU A 29 32.96 -24.40 170.74
N LYS A 30 34.25 -24.20 171.05
CA LYS A 30 35.17 -23.42 170.20
C LYS A 30 35.27 -24.00 168.79
N ARG A 31 35.39 -25.33 168.66
CA ARG A 31 35.43 -26.02 167.36
C ARG A 31 34.08 -25.96 166.63
N ARG A 32 32.96 -26.01 167.35
CA ARG A 32 31.60 -25.84 166.82
C ARG A 32 31.41 -24.44 166.23
N LEU A 33 31.81 -23.41 166.97
CA LEU A 33 31.78 -22.02 166.51
C LEU A 33 32.70 -21.79 165.31
N GLN A 34 33.95 -22.28 165.36
CA GLN A 34 34.87 -22.18 164.21
C GLN A 34 34.32 -22.86 162.95
N LEU A 35 33.71 -24.04 163.08
CA LEU A 35 33.08 -24.73 161.96
C LEU A 35 31.83 -23.97 161.46
N GLN A 36 31.02 -23.41 162.36
CA GLN A 36 29.84 -22.62 162.01
C GLN A 36 30.22 -21.32 161.27
N THR A 37 31.27 -20.62 161.70
CA THR A 37 31.83 -19.46 160.98
C THR A 37 32.31 -19.87 159.60
N ALA A 38 33.14 -20.92 159.49
CA ALA A 38 33.66 -21.39 158.21
C ALA A 38 32.56 -21.86 157.24
N MET A 39 31.47 -22.46 157.76
CA MET A 39 30.30 -22.78 156.94
C MET A 39 29.59 -21.51 156.46
N SER A 40 29.35 -20.53 157.35
CA SER A 40 28.70 -19.27 157.00
C SER A 40 29.50 -18.44 155.98
N GLU A 41 30.83 -18.41 156.11
CA GLU A 41 31.73 -17.79 155.15
C GLU A 41 31.64 -18.50 153.79
N ARG A 42 31.68 -19.83 153.79
CA ARG A 42 31.59 -20.63 152.55
C ARG A 42 30.21 -20.54 151.87
N GLU A 43 29.14 -20.41 152.64
CA GLU A 43 27.78 -20.14 152.12
C GLU A 43 27.68 -18.76 151.48
N GLU A 44 28.34 -17.74 152.03
CA GLU A 44 28.43 -16.40 151.44
C GLU A 44 29.27 -16.40 150.15
N GLU A 45 30.43 -17.05 150.13
CA GLU A 45 31.24 -17.24 148.91
C GLU A 45 30.42 -17.91 147.80
N ILE A 46 29.72 -19.00 148.13
CA ILE A 46 28.85 -19.71 147.18
C ILE A 46 27.70 -18.81 146.69
N ARG A 47 27.13 -17.96 147.56
CA ARG A 47 26.08 -17.01 147.19
C ARG A 47 26.60 -15.94 146.22
N VAL A 48 27.75 -15.33 146.51
CA VAL A 48 28.40 -14.32 145.66
C VAL A 48 28.79 -14.91 144.31
N HIS A 49 29.39 -16.11 144.27
CA HIS A 49 29.68 -16.81 143.02
C HIS A 49 28.41 -17.16 142.22
N ARG A 50 27.33 -17.61 142.89
CA ARG A 50 26.04 -17.90 142.24
C ARG A 50 25.40 -16.63 141.65
N GLU A 51 25.47 -15.51 142.35
CA GLU A 51 25.04 -14.21 141.83
C GLU A 51 25.88 -13.76 140.63
N MET A 52 27.21 -13.87 140.72
CA MET A 52 28.15 -13.55 139.64
C MET A 52 27.83 -14.36 138.38
N LEU A 53 27.66 -15.68 138.50
CA LEU A 53 27.27 -16.57 137.40
C LEU A 53 25.88 -16.21 136.85
N THR A 54 24.93 -15.85 137.70
CA THR A 54 23.59 -15.40 137.27
C THR A 54 23.63 -14.08 136.50
N LYS A 55 24.51 -13.14 136.91
CA LYS A 55 24.76 -11.87 136.21
C LYS A 55 25.44 -12.11 134.86
N GLN A 56 26.46 -12.97 134.81
CA GLN A 56 27.15 -13.36 133.57
C GLN A 56 26.20 -14.03 132.56
N LEU A 57 25.37 -14.98 133.02
CA LEU A 57 24.40 -15.66 132.17
C LEU A 57 23.40 -14.69 131.55
N ARG A 58 22.92 -13.68 132.31
CA ARG A 58 22.03 -12.63 131.80
C ARG A 58 22.71 -11.75 130.74
N ILE A 59 23.99 -11.40 130.92
CA ILE A 59 24.75 -10.63 129.94
C ILE A 59 24.88 -11.43 128.63
N THR A 60 25.30 -12.69 128.72
CA THR A 60 25.47 -13.54 127.53
C THR A 60 24.13 -13.93 126.86
N ASP A 61 23.02 -14.00 127.61
CA ASP A 61 21.67 -14.09 127.03
C ASP A 61 21.31 -12.81 126.24
N GLN A 62 21.67 -11.62 126.72
CA GLN A 62 21.45 -10.35 126.01
C GLN A 62 22.33 -10.26 124.76
N GLU A 63 23.60 -10.63 124.84
CA GLU A 63 24.52 -10.72 123.69
C GLU A 63 24.01 -11.70 122.62
N ARG A 64 23.46 -12.86 123.02
CA ARG A 64 22.81 -13.78 122.08
C ARG A 64 21.56 -13.17 121.44
N GLN A 65 20.78 -12.39 122.17
CA GLN A 65 19.59 -11.72 121.63
C GLN A 65 19.95 -10.62 120.61
N THR A 66 20.96 -9.79 120.88
CA THR A 66 21.41 -8.75 119.94
C THR A 66 22.02 -9.36 118.67
N LEU A 67 22.90 -10.35 118.80
CA LEU A 67 23.47 -11.09 117.66
C LEU A 67 22.37 -11.79 116.83
N SER A 68 21.34 -12.34 117.47
CA SER A 68 20.19 -12.92 116.77
C SER A 68 19.41 -11.87 115.98
N ALA A 69 19.16 -10.68 116.56
CA ALA A 69 18.49 -9.58 115.86
C ALA A 69 19.30 -9.10 114.64
N ASP A 70 20.62 -8.94 114.79
CA ASP A 70 21.53 -8.61 113.69
C ASP A 70 21.48 -9.63 112.56
N VAL A 71 21.50 -10.93 112.88
CA VAL A 71 21.37 -12.01 111.88
C VAL A 71 20.04 -11.93 111.13
N HIS A 72 18.92 -11.69 111.81
CA HIS A 72 17.62 -11.51 111.16
C HIS A 72 17.57 -10.25 110.28
N GLU A 73 18.25 -9.16 110.66
CA GLU A 73 18.38 -7.95 109.85
C GLU A 73 19.23 -8.20 108.59
N LYS A 74 20.38 -8.89 108.72
CA LYS A 74 21.21 -9.23 107.55
C LYS A 74 20.51 -10.21 106.63
N MET A 75 19.81 -11.22 107.16
CA MET A 75 19.00 -12.17 106.38
C MET A 75 17.88 -11.44 105.63
N SER A 76 17.17 -10.53 106.30
CA SER A 76 16.16 -9.67 105.67
C SER A 76 16.74 -8.77 104.57
N LYS A 77 17.98 -8.30 104.72
CA LYS A 77 18.70 -7.52 103.70
C LYS A 77 19.10 -8.39 102.51
N ILE A 78 19.58 -9.62 102.75
CA ILE A 78 19.89 -10.61 101.72
C ILE A 78 18.62 -10.96 100.92
N ASP A 79 17.50 -11.25 101.59
CA ASP A 79 16.21 -11.51 100.94
C ASP A 79 15.73 -10.33 100.08
N LYS A 80 15.87 -9.09 100.59
CA LYS A 80 15.58 -7.86 99.82
C LYS A 80 16.54 -7.62 98.66
N MET A 81 17.72 -8.23 98.65
CA MET A 81 18.63 -8.21 97.49
C MET A 81 18.33 -9.35 96.52
N ARG A 82 18.12 -10.58 97.00
CA ARG A 82 17.71 -11.72 96.17
C ARG A 82 16.44 -11.38 95.40
N LYS A 83 15.38 -10.91 96.06
CA LYS A 83 14.12 -10.51 95.39
C LYS A 83 14.29 -9.37 94.38
N ARG A 84 15.27 -8.48 94.56
CA ARG A 84 15.55 -7.42 93.57
C ARG A 84 16.36 -7.93 92.38
N TYR A 85 17.31 -8.86 92.59
CA TYR A 85 17.98 -9.55 91.50
C TYR A 85 17.02 -10.47 90.73
N GLU A 86 16.15 -11.17 91.44
CA GLU A 86 15.07 -12.01 90.89
C GLU A 86 14.13 -11.16 90.01
N ILE A 87 13.60 -10.04 90.52
CA ILE A 87 12.80 -9.10 89.70
C ILE A 87 13.61 -8.53 88.52
N PHE A 88 14.90 -8.24 88.69
CA PHE A 88 15.76 -7.74 87.60
C PHE A 88 15.98 -8.80 86.50
N THR A 89 16.19 -10.06 86.88
CA THR A 89 16.29 -11.19 85.94
C THR A 89 14.96 -11.44 85.23
N MET A 90 13.85 -11.54 85.98
CA MET A 90 12.51 -11.82 85.41
C MET A 90 11.88 -10.62 84.66
N SER A 91 12.45 -9.41 84.80
CA SER A 91 12.10 -8.24 83.98
C SER A 91 13.03 -8.07 82.76
N GLY A 92 14.11 -8.85 82.69
CA GLY A 92 14.76 -9.16 81.42
C GLY A 92 13.92 -10.18 80.64
N PRO A 93 13.95 -10.18 79.30
CA PRO A 93 13.29 -11.21 78.52
C PRO A 93 14.01 -12.56 78.69
N GLU A 94 13.47 -13.46 79.52
CA GLU A 94 13.97 -14.83 79.63
C GLU A 94 13.88 -15.56 78.28
N GLY A 95 14.99 -16.19 77.87
CA GLY A 95 15.10 -16.89 76.57
C GLY A 95 16.54 -17.12 76.14
N ASP A 96 17.18 -18.14 76.74
CA ASP A 96 18.60 -18.51 76.65
C ASP A 96 19.60 -17.54 77.30
N GLU A 97 20.66 -18.10 77.89
CA GLU A 97 21.76 -17.37 78.53
C GLU A 97 22.65 -16.62 77.53
N LYS A 98 22.19 -15.45 77.07
CA LYS A 98 22.94 -14.59 76.14
C LYS A 98 23.17 -13.23 76.78
N SER A 99 24.36 -13.04 77.35
CA SER A 99 24.80 -11.82 78.02
C SER A 99 24.47 -10.55 77.24
N GLN A 100 24.24 -9.42 77.92
CA GLN A 100 23.86 -8.14 77.28
C GLN A 100 24.74 -7.73 76.09
N ALA A 101 26.03 -8.10 76.11
CA ALA A 101 26.96 -7.94 74.99
C ALA A 101 26.50 -8.64 73.69
N TYR A 102 25.88 -9.82 73.75
CA TYR A 102 25.32 -10.52 72.59
C TYR A 102 24.24 -9.69 71.89
N TYR A 103 23.31 -9.09 72.65
CA TYR A 103 22.27 -8.25 72.07
C TYR A 103 22.83 -6.96 71.45
N VAL A 104 23.87 -6.37 72.05
CA VAL A 104 24.60 -5.22 71.47
C VAL A 104 25.34 -5.62 70.19
N ILE A 105 25.99 -6.79 70.17
CA ILE A 105 26.68 -7.32 68.98
C ILE A 105 25.68 -7.65 67.87
N LYS A 106 24.55 -8.30 68.19
CA LYS A 106 23.50 -8.64 67.23
C LYS A 106 22.85 -7.38 66.63
N ALA A 107 22.52 -6.38 67.45
CA ALA A 107 22.02 -5.09 66.96
C ALA A 107 23.08 -4.35 66.11
N GLY A 108 24.37 -4.51 66.43
CA GLY A 108 25.48 -4.00 65.62
C GLY A 108 25.59 -4.71 64.25
N GLN A 109 25.43 -6.03 64.23
CA GLN A 109 25.41 -6.84 63.00
C GLN A 109 24.20 -6.51 62.13
N GLU A 110 23.00 -6.46 62.71
CA GLU A 110 21.77 -6.06 62.01
C GLU A 110 21.87 -4.63 61.45
N LYS A 111 22.48 -3.70 62.18
CA LYS A 111 22.76 -2.34 61.68
C LYS A 111 23.73 -2.34 60.50
N GLU A 112 24.81 -3.11 60.58
CA GLU A 112 25.81 -3.24 59.49
C GLU A 112 25.19 -3.93 58.25
N GLU A 113 24.34 -4.93 58.43
CA GLU A 113 23.61 -5.58 57.34
C GLU A 113 22.59 -4.63 56.68
N LEU A 114 21.84 -3.87 57.47
CA LEU A 114 20.95 -2.82 56.96
C LEU A 114 21.73 -1.71 56.25
N GLN A 115 22.91 -1.33 56.76
CA GLN A 115 23.77 -0.34 56.11
C GLN A 115 24.29 -0.85 54.75
N ARG A 116 24.74 -2.10 54.66
CA ARG A 116 25.13 -2.73 53.38
C ARG A 116 23.96 -2.90 52.40
N GLN A 117 22.75 -3.14 52.90
CA GLN A 117 21.54 -3.12 52.08
C GLN A 117 21.25 -1.70 51.56
N GLY A 118 21.42 -0.68 52.40
CA GLY A 118 21.39 0.73 52.03
C GLY A 118 22.39 1.06 50.92
N ASP A 119 23.68 0.79 51.12
CA ASP A 119 24.74 0.99 50.12
C ASP A 119 24.45 0.25 48.80
N SER A 120 23.87 -0.95 48.86
CA SER A 120 23.44 -1.73 47.69
C SER A 120 22.26 -1.10 46.95
N LEU A 121 21.33 -0.46 47.67
CA LEU A 121 20.22 0.29 47.08
C LEU A 121 20.70 1.62 46.48
N ASP A 122 21.57 2.36 47.18
CA ASP A 122 22.21 3.57 46.69
C ASP A 122 23.02 3.31 45.41
N ALA A 123 23.77 2.20 45.35
CA ALA A 123 24.49 1.78 44.15
C ALA A 123 23.55 1.46 42.97
N LYS A 124 22.35 0.92 43.24
CA LYS A 124 21.31 0.70 42.21
C LYS A 124 20.68 2.02 41.76
N ILE A 125 20.34 2.91 42.70
CA ILE A 125 19.79 4.25 42.42
C ILE A 125 20.76 5.02 41.50
N ARG A 126 22.04 5.12 41.87
CA ARG A 126 23.09 5.78 41.07
C ARG A 126 23.37 5.12 39.72
N LYS A 127 22.95 3.87 39.51
CA LYS A 127 22.97 3.20 38.21
C LYS A 127 21.73 3.57 37.39
N THR A 128 20.54 3.52 37.98
CA THR A 128 19.28 3.90 37.31
C THR A 128 19.23 5.39 36.97
N GLU A 129 19.80 6.28 37.78
CA GLU A 129 19.95 7.72 37.47
C GLU A 129 20.78 7.94 36.20
N LYS A 130 21.89 7.20 36.04
CA LYS A 130 22.74 7.26 34.84
C LYS A 130 22.04 6.67 33.62
N GLU A 131 21.22 5.63 33.81
CA GLU A 131 20.41 5.03 32.75
C GLU A 131 19.27 5.98 32.32
N ILE A 132 18.58 6.64 33.26
CA ILE A 132 17.60 7.70 32.98
C ILE A 132 18.28 8.83 32.20
N HIS A 133 19.42 9.33 32.66
CA HIS A 133 20.10 10.43 31.98
C HIS A 133 20.62 10.03 30.58
N ALA A 134 21.04 8.78 30.38
CA ALA A 134 21.35 8.25 29.05
C ALA A 134 20.09 8.21 28.15
N LEU A 135 18.94 7.79 28.69
CA LEU A 135 17.66 7.77 27.98
C LEU A 135 17.21 9.19 27.60
N GLU A 136 17.30 10.17 28.51
CA GLU A 136 17.03 11.59 28.23
C GLU A 136 17.88 12.11 27.06
N ASN A 137 19.19 11.82 27.07
CA ASN A 137 20.09 12.20 25.98
C ASN A 137 19.71 11.53 24.65
N THR A 138 19.32 10.24 24.65
CA THR A 138 18.82 9.61 23.42
C THR A 138 17.49 10.20 22.94
N LEU A 139 16.57 10.53 23.85
CA LEU A 139 15.31 11.20 23.52
C LEU A 139 15.55 12.59 22.92
N HIS A 140 16.52 13.35 23.43
CA HIS A 140 16.90 14.64 22.88
C HIS A 140 17.47 14.50 21.45
N VAL A 141 18.36 13.54 21.21
CA VAL A 141 18.89 13.24 19.86
C VAL A 141 17.79 12.78 18.90
N VAL A 142 16.87 11.93 19.35
CA VAL A 142 15.72 11.46 18.55
C VAL A 142 14.78 12.62 18.21
N ASN A 143 14.44 13.48 19.18
CA ASN A 143 13.59 14.65 18.96
C ASN A 143 14.25 15.68 18.03
N SER A 144 15.56 15.91 18.17
CA SER A 144 16.33 16.76 17.26
C SER A 144 16.30 16.23 15.83
N ARG A 145 16.57 14.93 15.63
CA ARG A 145 16.45 14.25 14.32
C ARG A 145 15.03 14.30 13.77
N ASN A 146 14.00 14.09 14.60
CA ASN A 146 12.60 14.13 14.17
C ASN A 146 12.18 15.55 13.74
N ASN A 147 12.63 16.58 14.45
CA ASN A 147 12.40 17.98 14.09
C ASN A 147 13.08 18.34 12.76
N THR A 148 14.34 17.94 12.56
CA THR A 148 15.06 18.09 11.28
C THR A 148 14.36 17.34 10.15
N PHE A 149 13.89 16.12 10.40
CA PHE A 149 13.14 15.33 9.40
C PHE A 149 11.81 15.98 9.02
N ARG A 150 11.04 16.51 9.99
CA ARG A 150 9.85 17.33 9.71
C ARG A 150 10.19 18.56 8.89
N LYS A 151 11.29 19.26 9.20
CA LYS A 151 11.76 20.43 8.43
C LYS A 151 12.12 20.07 6.99
N SER A 152 12.74 18.90 6.73
CA SER A 152 13.00 18.42 5.37
C SER A 152 11.76 17.89 4.63
N LEU A 153 10.70 17.50 5.36
CA LEU A 153 9.40 17.11 4.79
C LEU A 153 8.41 18.27 4.67
N ASN A 154 8.76 19.47 5.15
CA ASN A 154 7.94 20.65 4.93
C ASN A 154 7.84 20.90 3.43
N LYS A 155 6.60 21.09 2.95
CA LYS A 155 6.30 21.34 1.55
C LYS A 155 7.15 22.50 1.03
N VAL A 156 7.95 22.23 0.00
CA VAL A 156 8.86 23.18 -0.66
C VAL A 156 8.16 24.53 -0.83
N THR A 157 8.72 25.58 -0.23
CA THR A 157 8.10 26.90 -0.19
C THR A 157 8.06 27.51 -1.60
N GLU A 158 7.07 28.35 -1.86
CA GLU A 158 6.86 28.94 -3.20
C GLU A 158 7.99 29.91 -3.61
N SER A 159 8.82 30.32 -2.64
CA SER A 159 10.07 31.05 -2.83
C SER A 159 11.26 30.19 -3.27
N SER A 160 11.21 28.86 -3.09
CA SER A 160 12.35 27.96 -3.33
C SER A 160 12.73 27.90 -4.81
N GLU A 161 14.03 27.74 -5.07
CA GLU A 161 14.58 27.61 -6.43
C GLU A 161 13.95 26.43 -7.18
N GLU A 162 13.74 25.29 -6.50
CA GLU A 162 13.04 24.11 -7.03
C GLU A 162 11.60 24.41 -7.47
N TYR A 163 10.89 25.26 -6.71
CA TYR A 163 9.51 25.66 -7.06
C TYR A 163 9.51 26.60 -8.27
N GLN A 164 10.46 27.53 -8.33
CA GLN A 164 10.64 28.42 -9.48
C GLN A 164 11.06 27.64 -10.74
N GLU A 165 11.91 26.62 -10.62
CA GLU A 165 12.28 25.72 -11.71
C GLU A 165 11.08 24.89 -12.17
N LYS A 166 10.33 24.28 -11.24
CA LYS A 166 9.07 23.59 -11.56
C LYS A 166 8.13 24.52 -12.34
N LEU A 167 7.97 25.77 -11.93
CA LEU A 167 7.13 26.74 -12.64
C LEU A 167 7.62 27.02 -14.07
N LYS A 168 8.93 27.20 -14.26
CA LYS A 168 9.57 27.38 -15.59
C LYS A 168 9.33 26.16 -16.48
N LEU A 169 9.55 24.95 -15.96
CA LEU A 169 9.32 23.69 -16.67
C LEU A 169 7.84 23.48 -17.01
N GLU A 170 6.92 23.86 -16.12
CA GLU A 170 5.48 23.76 -16.37
C GLU A 170 5.02 24.74 -17.46
N VAL A 171 5.58 25.95 -17.52
CA VAL A 171 5.36 26.91 -18.62
C VAL A 171 5.94 26.39 -19.94
N GLN A 172 7.17 25.85 -19.93
CA GLN A 172 7.78 25.24 -21.12
C GLN A 172 6.96 24.05 -21.64
N LYS A 173 6.45 23.19 -20.74
CA LYS A 173 5.55 22.08 -21.08
C LYS A 173 4.30 22.59 -21.78
N ARG A 174 3.58 23.56 -21.20
CA ARG A 174 2.35 24.12 -21.81
C ARG A 174 2.64 24.69 -23.20
N ALA A 175 3.74 25.45 -23.34
CA ALA A 175 4.16 26.01 -24.63
C ALA A 175 4.53 24.93 -25.68
N ALA A 176 5.02 23.77 -25.25
CA ALA A 176 5.26 22.62 -26.13
C ALA A 176 3.94 21.90 -26.50
N GLU A 177 3.02 21.73 -25.55
CA GLU A 177 1.69 21.14 -25.76
C GLU A 177 0.85 21.97 -26.76
N ASP A 178 0.88 23.30 -26.66
CA ASP A 178 0.16 24.18 -27.60
C ASP A 178 0.81 24.21 -28.99
N LYS A 179 2.14 24.19 -29.10
CA LYS A 179 2.84 23.99 -30.39
C LYS A 179 2.49 22.64 -31.03
N TYR A 180 2.36 21.58 -30.22
CA TYR A 180 1.91 20.27 -30.69
C TYR A 180 0.44 20.30 -31.16
N ARG A 181 -0.46 20.95 -30.40
CA ARG A 181 -1.88 21.14 -30.79
C ARG A 181 -2.02 21.86 -32.13
N ILE A 182 -1.25 22.93 -32.34
CA ILE A 182 -1.24 23.69 -33.61
C ILE A 182 -0.76 22.80 -34.76
N LYS A 183 0.41 22.15 -34.63
CA LYS A 183 0.93 21.24 -35.66
C LYS A 183 -0.02 20.07 -35.96
N ARG A 184 -0.69 19.52 -34.94
CA ARG A 184 -1.70 18.46 -35.11
C ARG A 184 -2.94 18.94 -35.87
N ARG A 185 -3.30 20.23 -35.78
CA ARG A 185 -4.36 20.82 -36.60
C ARG A 185 -3.90 21.00 -38.05
N GLN A 186 -2.71 21.56 -38.26
CA GLN A 186 -2.11 21.72 -39.60
C GLN A 186 -1.98 20.40 -40.37
N ILE A 187 -1.65 19.30 -39.69
CA ILE A 187 -1.61 17.96 -40.29
C ILE A 187 -3.01 17.51 -40.76
N LYS A 188 -4.08 17.86 -40.03
CA LYS A 188 -5.46 17.56 -40.46
C LYS A 188 -5.90 18.43 -41.62
N GLU A 189 -5.67 19.74 -41.52
CA GLU A 189 -5.97 20.72 -42.57
C GLU A 189 -5.35 20.25 -43.90
N LEU A 190 -4.04 19.93 -43.91
CA LEU A 190 -3.35 19.38 -45.09
C LEU A 190 -3.85 17.99 -45.53
N GLN A 191 -4.33 17.14 -44.62
CA GLN A 191 -4.93 15.84 -44.97
C GLN A 191 -6.31 15.99 -45.61
N GLU A 192 -7.09 16.97 -45.17
CA GLU A 192 -8.41 17.34 -45.72
C GLU A 192 -8.22 18.02 -47.09
N ASP A 193 -7.24 18.92 -47.24
CA ASP A 193 -6.83 19.50 -48.52
C ASP A 193 -6.43 18.41 -49.53
N ILE A 194 -5.54 17.47 -49.17
CA ILE A 194 -5.11 16.36 -50.04
C ILE A 194 -6.28 15.48 -50.47
N GLN A 195 -7.22 15.17 -49.56
CA GLN A 195 -8.42 14.40 -49.89
C GLN A 195 -9.34 15.16 -50.87
N SER A 196 -9.50 16.48 -50.69
CA SER A 196 -10.27 17.31 -51.62
C SER A 196 -9.62 17.37 -53.01
N MET A 197 -8.30 17.58 -53.08
CA MET A 197 -7.55 17.62 -54.35
C MET A 197 -7.61 16.29 -55.08
N ASN A 198 -7.42 15.17 -54.39
CA ASN A 198 -7.58 13.83 -54.97
C ASN A 198 -9.00 13.62 -55.51
N SER A 199 -10.03 14.02 -54.75
CA SER A 199 -11.42 13.92 -55.20
C SER A 199 -11.68 14.74 -56.47
N THR A 200 -11.13 15.97 -56.58
CA THR A 200 -11.23 16.77 -57.80
C THR A 200 -10.44 16.19 -58.98
N LEU A 201 -9.31 15.55 -58.71
CA LEU A 201 -8.50 14.87 -59.72
C LEU A 201 -9.21 13.64 -60.27
N ASP A 202 -9.84 12.84 -59.41
CA ASP A 202 -10.65 11.68 -59.81
C ASP A 202 -11.85 12.11 -60.68
N THR A 203 -12.54 13.20 -60.34
CA THR A 203 -13.62 13.73 -61.19
C THR A 203 -13.11 14.23 -62.54
N LEU A 204 -11.96 14.92 -62.59
CA LEU A 204 -11.37 15.40 -63.86
C LEU A 204 -10.86 14.24 -64.73
N LEU A 205 -10.37 13.15 -64.12
CA LEU A 205 -10.03 11.93 -64.86
C LEU A 205 -11.26 11.23 -65.44
N GLN A 206 -12.38 11.18 -64.70
CA GLN A 206 -13.64 10.65 -65.22
C GLN A 206 -14.16 11.52 -66.37
N GLU A 207 -14.22 12.84 -66.20
CA GLU A 207 -14.64 13.77 -67.26
C GLU A 207 -13.76 13.62 -68.51
N GLY A 208 -12.43 13.52 -68.33
CA GLY A 208 -11.49 13.30 -69.42
C GLY A 208 -11.74 11.99 -70.17
N ALA A 209 -12.03 10.89 -69.46
CA ALA A 209 -12.38 9.61 -70.06
C ALA A 209 -13.71 9.68 -70.83
N GLU A 210 -14.72 10.38 -70.29
CA GLU A 210 -16.00 10.61 -70.99
C GLU A 210 -15.84 11.44 -72.27
N GLN A 211 -15.03 12.52 -72.24
CA GLN A 211 -14.76 13.32 -73.45
C GLN A 211 -13.96 12.54 -74.49
N ASN A 212 -13.03 11.67 -74.06
CA ASN A 212 -12.33 10.77 -74.99
C ASN A 212 -13.31 9.78 -75.65
N GLY A 213 -14.22 9.17 -74.89
CA GLY A 213 -15.27 8.30 -75.44
C GLY A 213 -16.14 9.01 -76.49
N ARG A 214 -16.61 10.23 -76.19
CA ARG A 214 -17.37 11.07 -77.15
C ARG A 214 -16.54 11.42 -78.39
N THR A 215 -15.22 11.55 -78.26
CA THR A 215 -14.30 11.79 -79.37
C THR A 215 -14.15 10.54 -80.25
N GLU A 216 -14.02 9.35 -79.66
CA GLU A 216 -13.97 8.07 -80.38
C GLU A 216 -15.29 7.75 -81.10
N GLU A 217 -16.44 8.04 -80.48
CA GLU A 217 -17.77 7.93 -81.09
C GLU A 217 -17.93 8.86 -82.29
N THR A 218 -17.60 10.14 -82.14
CA THR A 218 -17.70 11.13 -83.22
C THR A 218 -16.72 10.84 -84.35
N GLN A 219 -15.49 10.42 -84.05
CA GLN A 219 -14.52 9.95 -85.05
C GLN A 219 -15.04 8.70 -85.79
N SER A 220 -15.65 7.75 -85.08
CA SER A 220 -16.30 6.58 -85.69
C SER A 220 -17.49 6.97 -86.59
N ARG A 221 -18.25 8.00 -86.22
CA ARG A 221 -19.33 8.55 -87.06
C ARG A 221 -18.79 9.25 -88.30
N ILE A 222 -17.70 10.01 -88.18
CA ILE A 222 -16.99 10.62 -89.32
C ILE A 222 -16.47 9.54 -90.28
N ILE A 223 -15.89 8.45 -89.77
CA ILE A 223 -15.40 7.33 -90.59
C ILE A 223 -16.54 6.62 -91.33
N SER A 224 -17.69 6.37 -90.69
CA SER A 224 -18.85 5.78 -91.37
C SER A 224 -19.43 6.70 -92.45
N LEU A 225 -19.64 8.00 -92.14
CA LEU A 225 -20.12 8.99 -93.12
C LEU A 225 -19.17 9.15 -94.32
N ASN A 226 -17.84 9.10 -94.10
CA ASN A 226 -16.87 9.14 -95.20
C ASN A 226 -16.95 7.91 -96.11
N ARG A 227 -17.20 6.71 -95.57
CA ARG A 227 -17.46 5.49 -96.36
C ARG A 227 -18.77 5.58 -97.14
N GLU A 228 -19.83 6.10 -96.51
CA GLU A 228 -21.12 6.36 -97.17
C GLU A 228 -20.96 7.33 -98.35
N LEU A 229 -20.31 8.48 -98.14
CA LEU A 229 -20.01 9.49 -99.16
C LEU A 229 -19.15 8.94 -100.32
N ALA A 230 -18.15 8.11 -100.03
CA ALA A 230 -17.36 7.44 -101.07
C ALA A 230 -18.25 6.53 -101.95
N SER A 231 -19.13 5.73 -101.34
CA SER A 231 -20.07 4.88 -102.07
C SER A 231 -21.08 5.68 -102.89
N GLN A 232 -21.50 6.86 -102.41
CA GLN A 232 -22.41 7.75 -103.13
C GLN A 232 -21.71 8.39 -104.33
N LYS A 233 -20.46 8.84 -104.19
CA LYS A 233 -19.64 9.36 -105.30
C LYS A 233 -19.45 8.31 -106.40
N GLU A 234 -19.17 7.06 -106.04
CA GLU A 234 -19.04 5.94 -106.98
C GLU A 234 -20.37 5.60 -107.69
N LYS A 235 -21.51 5.69 -106.99
CA LYS A 235 -22.85 5.56 -107.59
C LYS A 235 -23.15 6.71 -108.56
N LEU A 236 -22.82 7.95 -108.18
CA LEU A 236 -23.02 9.15 -109.01
C LEU A 236 -22.18 9.10 -110.28
N ASP A 237 -20.90 8.75 -110.19
CA ASP A 237 -20.00 8.59 -111.34
C ASP A 237 -20.51 7.50 -112.32
N ARG A 238 -20.96 6.34 -111.81
CA ARG A 238 -21.61 5.31 -112.64
C ARG A 238 -22.86 5.82 -113.35
N ALA A 239 -23.74 6.52 -112.64
CA ALA A 239 -24.95 7.10 -113.22
C ALA A 239 -24.62 8.17 -114.28
N TYR A 240 -23.67 9.08 -114.00
CA TYR A 240 -23.24 10.12 -114.93
C TYR A 240 -22.63 9.52 -116.22
N LYS A 241 -21.83 8.45 -116.08
CA LYS A 241 -21.29 7.68 -117.21
C LYS A 241 -22.40 7.00 -118.03
N GLN A 242 -23.47 6.50 -117.40
CA GLN A 242 -24.64 5.96 -118.11
C GLN A 242 -25.45 7.05 -118.82
N CYS A 243 -25.78 8.16 -118.15
CA CYS A 243 -26.46 9.31 -118.76
C CYS A 243 -25.68 9.89 -119.96
N SER A 244 -24.34 9.93 -119.88
CA SER A 244 -23.46 10.37 -120.97
C SER A 244 -23.51 9.43 -122.18
N LYS A 245 -23.62 8.11 -121.97
CA LYS A 245 -23.84 7.13 -123.06
C LYS A 245 -25.20 7.30 -123.72
N LEU A 246 -26.28 7.32 -122.92
CA LEU A 246 -27.65 7.47 -123.41
C LEU A 246 -27.85 8.78 -124.19
N LYS A 247 -27.26 9.90 -123.76
CA LYS A 247 -27.29 11.17 -124.52
C LYS A 247 -26.59 11.06 -125.88
N LYS A 248 -25.47 10.33 -125.98
CA LYS A 248 -24.81 10.06 -127.27
C LYS A 248 -25.66 9.16 -128.18
N GLU A 249 -26.30 8.15 -127.62
CA GLU A 249 -27.19 7.21 -128.34
C GLU A 249 -28.46 7.91 -128.88
N ILE A 250 -29.08 8.79 -128.08
CA ILE A 250 -30.24 9.60 -128.52
C ILE A 250 -29.87 10.54 -129.68
N ARG A 251 -28.68 11.17 -129.63
CA ARG A 251 -28.20 12.08 -130.68
C ARG A 251 -27.79 11.36 -131.95
N SER A 252 -27.12 10.20 -131.85
CA SER A 252 -26.76 9.41 -133.03
C SER A 252 -28.00 8.81 -133.72
N ALA A 253 -28.98 8.32 -132.95
CA ALA A 253 -30.24 7.81 -133.48
C ALA A 253 -31.08 8.87 -134.21
N LYS A 254 -30.94 10.16 -133.84
CA LYS A 254 -31.60 11.28 -134.51
C LYS A 254 -30.74 12.01 -135.56
N GLN A 255 -29.47 11.62 -135.72
CA GLN A 255 -28.50 12.27 -136.61
C GLN A 255 -28.32 13.79 -136.36
N THR A 256 -28.59 14.25 -135.13
CA THR A 256 -28.49 15.66 -134.72
C THR A 256 -27.36 15.87 -133.72
N THR A 257 -26.48 16.84 -133.98
CA THR A 257 -25.44 17.29 -133.03
C THR A 257 -25.99 18.13 -131.87
N GLU A 258 -27.09 18.84 -132.13
CA GLU A 258 -27.77 19.71 -131.14
C GLU A 258 -28.52 18.94 -130.04
N VAL A 259 -28.88 19.67 -128.99
CA VAL A 259 -29.71 19.18 -127.86
C VAL A 259 -31.11 18.83 -128.37
N THR A 260 -31.51 17.58 -128.20
CA THR A 260 -32.81 17.08 -128.67
C THR A 260 -33.96 17.60 -127.79
N PHE A 261 -35.20 17.54 -128.30
CA PHE A 261 -36.38 17.94 -127.52
C PHE A 261 -36.53 17.11 -126.24
N GLU A 262 -36.23 15.81 -126.31
CA GLU A 262 -36.26 14.89 -125.17
C GLU A 262 -35.19 15.24 -124.13
N GLU A 263 -33.98 15.61 -124.54
CA GLU A 263 -32.96 16.12 -123.61
C GLU A 263 -33.41 17.41 -122.91
N ARG A 264 -34.14 18.30 -123.61
CA ARG A 264 -34.70 19.53 -123.03
C ARG A 264 -35.82 19.24 -122.01
N ASP A 265 -36.75 18.33 -122.30
CA ASP A 265 -37.79 17.94 -121.31
C ASP A 265 -37.20 17.20 -120.12
N ILE A 266 -36.26 16.27 -120.34
CA ILE A 266 -35.56 15.57 -119.26
C ILE A 266 -34.84 16.58 -118.36
N HIS A 267 -34.10 17.53 -118.91
CA HIS A 267 -33.42 18.56 -118.12
C HIS A 267 -34.41 19.48 -117.37
N LEU A 268 -35.52 19.87 -118.00
CA LEU A 268 -36.58 20.66 -117.36
C LEU A 268 -37.25 19.89 -116.21
N ARG A 269 -37.40 18.57 -116.34
CA ARG A 269 -37.92 17.65 -115.33
C ARG A 269 -36.91 17.42 -114.19
N GLU A 270 -35.63 17.28 -114.52
CA GLU A 270 -34.49 17.26 -113.58
C GLU A 270 -34.49 18.54 -112.74
N LEU A 271 -34.51 19.73 -113.35
CA LEU A 271 -34.57 21.02 -112.65
C LEU A 271 -35.81 21.15 -111.74
N LYS A 272 -37.00 20.77 -112.22
CA LYS A 272 -38.23 20.77 -111.40
C LYS A 272 -38.17 19.80 -110.23
N ASN A 273 -37.45 18.68 -110.36
CA ASN A 273 -37.27 17.72 -109.27
C ASN A 273 -36.16 18.17 -108.30
N LEU A 274 -35.05 18.73 -108.79
CA LEU A 274 -34.00 19.32 -107.97
C LEU A 274 -34.55 20.45 -107.09
N ASN A 275 -35.37 21.36 -107.64
CA ASN A 275 -36.00 22.42 -106.88
C ASN A 275 -36.89 21.86 -105.74
N LYS A 276 -37.71 20.82 -106.01
CA LYS A 276 -38.49 20.13 -104.97
C LYS A 276 -37.61 19.49 -103.90
N THR A 277 -36.55 18.77 -104.30
CA THR A 277 -35.63 18.11 -103.36
C THR A 277 -34.92 19.12 -102.48
N VAL A 278 -34.43 20.23 -103.04
CA VAL A 278 -33.80 21.32 -102.28
C VAL A 278 -34.79 21.95 -101.31
N ASN A 279 -36.03 22.22 -101.73
CA ASN A 279 -37.07 22.76 -100.84
C ASN A 279 -37.40 21.79 -99.69
N ASN A 280 -37.47 20.49 -99.96
CA ASN A 280 -37.71 19.47 -98.94
C ASN A 280 -36.53 19.36 -97.95
N MET A 281 -35.28 19.39 -98.44
CA MET A 281 -34.08 19.41 -97.60
C MET A 281 -33.99 20.69 -96.76
N LEU A 282 -34.46 21.82 -97.29
CA LEU A 282 -34.51 23.09 -96.56
C LEU A 282 -35.52 23.04 -95.40
N LEU A 283 -36.71 22.48 -95.65
CA LEU A 283 -37.71 22.22 -94.62
C LEU A 283 -37.17 21.27 -93.53
N GLU A 284 -36.55 20.15 -93.92
CA GLU A 284 -35.95 19.20 -92.97
C GLU A 284 -34.79 19.82 -92.17
N ALA A 285 -34.05 20.78 -92.75
CA ALA A 285 -33.00 21.53 -92.05
C ALA A 285 -33.56 22.57 -91.06
N MET A 286 -34.68 23.22 -91.40
CA MET A 286 -35.42 24.14 -90.52
C MET A 286 -36.06 23.40 -89.34
N GLU A 287 -36.75 22.29 -89.58
CA GLU A 287 -37.37 21.45 -88.54
C GLU A 287 -36.36 20.98 -87.48
N LYS A 288 -35.09 20.79 -87.86
CA LYS A 288 -34.00 20.37 -86.96
C LYS A 288 -33.27 21.54 -86.29
N ASN A 289 -33.41 22.77 -86.79
CA ASN A 289 -32.65 23.94 -86.33
C ASN A 289 -33.55 25.20 -86.39
N PRO A 290 -34.39 25.48 -85.37
CA PRO A 290 -35.36 26.58 -85.44
C PRO A 290 -34.71 27.96 -85.64
N ASP A 291 -33.50 28.19 -85.12
CA ASP A 291 -32.77 29.44 -85.31
C ASP A 291 -32.50 29.76 -86.79
N LEU A 292 -32.35 28.71 -87.63
CA LEU A 292 -32.04 28.82 -89.05
C LEU A 292 -33.20 29.38 -89.88
N GLU A 293 -34.46 29.12 -89.47
CA GLU A 293 -35.66 29.67 -90.13
C GLU A 293 -35.62 31.21 -90.15
N SER A 294 -35.22 31.82 -89.03
CA SER A 294 -35.13 33.28 -88.89
C SER A 294 -34.08 33.92 -89.82
N ALA A 295 -33.04 33.17 -90.20
CA ALA A 295 -32.01 33.60 -91.13
C ALA A 295 -32.43 33.35 -92.59
N LEU A 296 -33.01 32.18 -92.87
CA LEU A 296 -33.50 31.84 -94.20
C LEU A 296 -34.61 32.78 -94.65
N LEU A 297 -35.56 33.13 -93.78
CA LEU A 297 -36.63 34.08 -94.10
C LEU A 297 -36.08 35.45 -94.54
N LYS A 298 -34.98 35.93 -93.93
CA LYS A 298 -34.30 37.18 -94.32
C LYS A 298 -33.65 37.06 -95.70
N TYR A 299 -32.93 35.98 -95.99
CA TYR A 299 -32.32 35.79 -97.31
C TYR A 299 -33.36 35.57 -98.43
N PHE A 300 -34.44 34.84 -98.17
CA PHE A 300 -35.53 34.65 -99.13
C PHE A 300 -36.28 35.95 -99.43
N THR A 301 -36.62 36.74 -98.40
CA THR A 301 -37.24 38.06 -98.60
C THR A 301 -36.31 39.03 -99.33
N GLN A 302 -35.02 39.07 -99.01
CA GLN A 302 -34.02 39.86 -99.74
C GLN A 302 -33.90 39.43 -101.21
N ALA A 303 -33.98 38.13 -101.50
CA ALA A 303 -33.95 37.58 -102.86
C ALA A 303 -35.29 37.71 -103.62
N SER A 304 -36.33 38.30 -103.03
CA SER A 304 -37.70 38.34 -103.58
C SER A 304 -38.31 36.96 -103.86
N LEU A 305 -37.91 35.94 -103.09
CA LEU A 305 -38.39 34.56 -103.19
C LEU A 305 -39.28 34.19 -102.02
N LEU A 306 -40.32 33.40 -102.27
CA LEU A 306 -41.16 32.83 -101.21
C LEU A 306 -40.43 31.68 -100.52
N LEU A 307 -40.37 31.71 -99.19
CA LEU A 307 -39.86 30.59 -98.39
C LEU A 307 -40.73 29.35 -98.65
N PRO A 308 -40.15 28.16 -98.92
CA PRO A 308 -40.93 26.95 -99.20
C PRO A 308 -41.83 26.59 -98.01
N SER A 309 -43.13 26.44 -98.25
CA SER A 309 -44.09 25.98 -97.25
C SER A 309 -44.49 24.51 -97.50
N PRO A 310 -44.73 23.69 -96.47
CA PRO A 310 -45.16 22.31 -96.65
C PRO A 310 -46.53 22.25 -97.32
N ARG A 311 -46.58 21.73 -98.56
CA ARG A 311 -47.83 21.57 -99.32
C ARG A 311 -48.52 20.24 -98.98
N SER A 312 -49.68 20.34 -98.35
CA SER A 312 -50.53 19.18 -98.03
C SER A 312 -51.27 18.62 -99.26
N THR A 313 -51.15 17.31 -99.47
CA THR A 313 -52.02 16.43 -100.29
C THR A 313 -52.05 16.69 -101.83
N PRO A 314 -52.76 15.87 -102.65
CA PRO A 314 -52.17 14.62 -103.14
C PRO A 314 -52.18 14.48 -104.69
N GLY A 315 -51.36 13.59 -105.25
CA GLY A 315 -51.28 13.37 -106.70
C GLY A 315 -51.08 11.91 -107.11
N SER A 316 -52.08 11.34 -107.81
CA SER A 316 -52.05 9.95 -108.31
C SER A 316 -51.67 9.88 -109.79
N ARG A 317 -50.74 8.96 -110.13
CA ARG A 317 -50.49 8.25 -111.42
C ARG A 317 -49.15 7.50 -111.25
N GLN A 318 -49.08 6.20 -110.96
CA GLN A 318 -49.62 5.01 -111.64
C GLN A 318 -48.84 4.66 -112.93
N GLY A 319 -48.11 3.53 -112.90
CA GLY A 319 -47.44 2.93 -114.07
C GLY A 319 -45.93 2.67 -113.89
N SER A 320 -45.34 1.48 -114.14
CA SER A 320 -45.79 0.09 -113.85
C SER A 320 -44.73 -0.94 -114.27
N LYS A 321 -44.34 -1.85 -113.35
CA LYS A 321 -43.57 -3.11 -113.61
C LYS A 321 -42.12 -2.86 -114.13
N ALA A 322 -41.19 -3.83 -114.16
CA ALA A 322 -41.18 -5.25 -113.80
C ALA A 322 -39.87 -5.55 -113.02
N SER A 323 -39.84 -6.30 -111.92
CA SER A 323 -39.89 -7.78 -111.78
C SER A 323 -38.51 -8.39 -111.49
N SER A 324 -38.52 -9.54 -110.80
CA SER A 324 -37.42 -10.51 -110.63
C SER A 324 -36.32 -10.16 -109.60
N ALA A 325 -35.85 -11.09 -108.74
CA ALA A 325 -36.42 -12.40 -108.36
C ALA A 325 -35.73 -12.93 -107.07
N ARG A 326 -36.43 -13.82 -106.32
CA ARG A 326 -35.93 -14.69 -105.21
C ARG A 326 -35.48 -13.92 -103.94
N SER A 327 -35.59 -14.44 -102.71
CA SER A 327 -36.17 -15.69 -102.13
C SER A 327 -36.41 -15.40 -100.63
N SER A 328 -37.62 -15.45 -100.07
CA SER A 328 -38.47 -16.60 -99.68
C SER A 328 -38.10 -17.30 -98.35
N VAL A 329 -39.06 -17.34 -97.41
CA VAL A 329 -39.19 -18.29 -96.25
C VAL A 329 -38.14 -18.12 -95.12
N SER A 330 -38.44 -17.38 -94.04
CA SER A 330 -39.10 -17.78 -92.75
C SER A 330 -38.07 -18.03 -91.63
N LEU A 331 -38.33 -17.92 -90.31
CA LEU A 331 -39.53 -17.71 -89.45
C LEU A 331 -39.30 -16.40 -88.60
N ARG A 332 -40.26 -15.67 -87.99
CA ARG A 332 -41.23 -15.98 -86.90
C ARG A 332 -40.59 -16.68 -85.68
N SER A 333 -40.81 -16.27 -84.42
CA SER A 333 -41.69 -15.26 -83.79
C SER A 333 -40.92 -14.53 -82.65
N SER A 334 -41.31 -13.34 -82.17
CA SER A 334 -42.36 -13.06 -81.15
C SER A 334 -42.37 -14.07 -79.97
N GLY A 335 -42.39 -13.70 -78.69
CA GLY A 335 -42.42 -12.36 -78.06
C GLY A 335 -43.78 -11.99 -77.46
N SER A 336 -43.92 -12.12 -76.14
CA SER A 336 -44.95 -11.48 -75.31
C SER A 336 -44.62 -11.56 -73.81
N SER A 337 -45.13 -10.61 -73.04
CA SER A 337 -45.00 -10.47 -71.59
C SER A 337 -46.06 -11.25 -70.80
N SER A 338 -45.78 -11.59 -69.54
CA SER A 338 -46.69 -11.27 -68.42
C SER A 338 -46.01 -11.41 -67.05
N SER A 339 -46.66 -10.88 -66.01
CA SER A 339 -46.18 -10.72 -64.64
C SER A 339 -46.69 -11.80 -63.69
N SER A 340 -45.91 -12.17 -62.66
CA SER A 340 -46.44 -12.39 -61.30
C SER A 340 -45.37 -12.51 -60.21
N SER A 341 -45.62 -11.82 -59.10
CA SER A 341 -45.39 -12.32 -57.73
C SER A 341 -46.74 -12.87 -57.22
N PRO A 342 -46.86 -13.72 -56.16
CA PRO A 342 -46.00 -13.74 -54.96
C PRO A 342 -45.79 -15.11 -54.23
N ARG A 343 -45.13 -15.05 -53.06
CA ARG A 343 -45.23 -15.95 -51.88
C ARG A 343 -44.72 -17.41 -51.97
N GLY A 344 -44.22 -17.90 -50.82
CA GLY A 344 -43.98 -19.33 -50.51
C GLY A 344 -42.50 -19.75 -50.54
N SER A 345 -41.64 -19.49 -49.54
CA SER A 345 -41.58 -20.01 -48.15
C SER A 345 -41.13 -21.47 -47.99
N ALA A 346 -39.86 -21.67 -47.58
CA ALA A 346 -39.24 -22.87 -46.95
C ALA A 346 -39.25 -24.20 -47.79
N LEU A 347 -38.12 -24.93 -47.93
CA LEU A 347 -37.44 -25.72 -46.88
C LEU A 347 -36.06 -26.27 -47.35
N GLN A 348 -35.20 -26.56 -46.35
CA GLN A 348 -34.17 -27.63 -46.29
C GLN A 348 -33.03 -27.76 -47.33
N SER A 349 -31.84 -27.38 -46.85
CA SER A 349 -30.46 -27.83 -47.18
C SER A 349 -30.13 -29.25 -46.65
N PRO A 350 -28.89 -29.82 -46.81
CA PRO A 350 -27.71 -29.49 -47.63
C PRO A 350 -27.45 -30.64 -48.65
N PRO A 351 -26.27 -31.29 -48.90
CA PRO A 351 -24.82 -31.02 -48.63
C PRO A 351 -24.25 -29.85 -49.47
N ALA A 352 -22.99 -29.38 -49.39
CA ALA A 352 -21.76 -29.68 -48.63
C ALA A 352 -20.69 -30.67 -49.18
N LYS A 353 -19.52 -30.11 -49.55
CA LYS A 353 -18.19 -30.56 -49.05
C LYS A 353 -17.11 -29.46 -49.19
N THR A 354 -16.55 -29.06 -48.05
CA THR A 354 -15.39 -28.18 -47.85
C THR A 354 -14.21 -28.99 -47.26
N LEU A 355 -13.20 -28.34 -46.66
CA LEU A 355 -11.99 -28.89 -45.99
C LEU A 355 -10.86 -29.26 -46.98
N GLU A 356 -9.55 -29.16 -46.69
CA GLU A 356 -8.74 -28.60 -45.57
C GLU A 356 -7.26 -28.45 -46.07
N LEU A 357 -6.20 -27.90 -45.43
CA LEU A 357 -5.81 -27.37 -44.10
C LEU A 357 -4.81 -26.18 -44.38
N GLY A 358 -4.23 -25.42 -43.45
CA GLY A 358 -4.36 -25.36 -41.98
C GLY A 358 -3.36 -24.41 -41.28
N LEU A 359 -3.69 -24.09 -40.02
CA LEU A 359 -2.81 -23.98 -38.81
C LEU A 359 -1.72 -22.88 -38.74
N GLY A 360 -1.59 -22.09 -37.66
CA GLY A 360 -2.39 -21.97 -36.43
C GLY A 360 -2.13 -20.62 -35.69
N LEU A 361 -3.09 -20.06 -34.96
CA LEU A 361 -3.31 -20.20 -33.49
C LEU A 361 -2.17 -19.64 -32.61
N SER A 362 -2.38 -18.90 -31.51
CA SER A 362 -3.55 -18.20 -30.93
C SER A 362 -3.05 -17.29 -29.79
N VAL A 363 -3.76 -16.20 -29.45
CA VAL A 363 -3.46 -15.38 -28.26
C VAL A 363 -4.68 -15.31 -27.34
N THR A 364 -4.61 -15.99 -26.21
CA THR A 364 -5.54 -15.90 -25.07
C THR A 364 -4.77 -15.81 -23.75
N SER A 365 -5.43 -15.34 -22.70
CA SER A 365 -4.79 -14.83 -21.47
C SER A 365 -4.37 -15.87 -20.43
N SER A 366 -3.27 -15.55 -19.73
CA SER A 366 -2.99 -15.72 -18.28
C SER A 366 -3.56 -16.92 -17.50
N PRO A 367 -2.74 -17.54 -16.63
CA PRO A 367 -2.76 -17.09 -15.22
C PRO A 367 -1.39 -17.08 -14.50
N LEU A 368 -1.37 -16.53 -13.28
CA LEU A 368 -0.26 -16.65 -12.33
C LEU A 368 -0.33 -17.99 -11.57
N ALA A 369 0.83 -18.62 -11.31
CA ALA A 369 1.02 -19.47 -10.13
C ALA A 369 2.50 -19.55 -9.72
N THR A 370 2.74 -19.60 -8.42
CA THR A 370 4.04 -19.69 -7.72
C THR A 370 4.88 -20.92 -8.07
N THR A 371 6.21 -20.76 -8.11
CA THR A 371 7.16 -21.72 -7.47
C THR A 371 8.55 -21.09 -7.27
N SER A 372 9.29 -21.65 -6.32
CA SER A 372 10.71 -21.38 -6.02
C SER A 372 11.28 -22.67 -5.37
N PRO A 373 12.60 -22.82 -5.10
CA PRO A 373 13.76 -21.99 -5.44
C PRO A 373 14.91 -22.85 -6.06
N ARG A 374 16.17 -22.39 -5.89
CA ARG A 374 17.40 -23.21 -5.69
C ARG A 374 18.16 -23.71 -6.93
N SER A 375 19.16 -22.93 -7.32
CA SER A 375 20.48 -23.43 -7.75
C SER A 375 21.56 -22.81 -6.84
N SER A 376 22.78 -23.37 -6.81
CA SER A 376 23.77 -23.02 -5.78
C SER A 376 25.23 -23.23 -6.21
N ARG A 377 26.13 -22.45 -5.58
CA ARG A 377 27.60 -22.62 -5.53
C ARG A 377 28.37 -22.40 -6.85
N PRO A 378 29.72 -22.26 -6.82
CA PRO A 378 30.60 -22.01 -5.68
C PRO A 378 31.65 -20.87 -5.87
N SER A 379 32.33 -20.54 -4.77
CA SER A 379 33.76 -20.18 -4.65
C SER A 379 34.41 -19.14 -5.58
N SER A 380 34.93 -18.08 -4.95
CA SER A 380 36.32 -17.65 -5.17
C SER A 380 37.02 -17.51 -3.81
N SER A 381 38.33 -17.78 -3.77
CA SER A 381 39.16 -17.73 -2.57
C SER A 381 40.18 -16.60 -2.69
N SER A 382 40.42 -15.88 -1.59
CA SER A 382 41.62 -15.07 -1.41
C SER A 382 42.05 -15.09 0.05
N SER A 383 43.35 -15.29 0.26
CA SER A 383 44.01 -15.38 1.56
C SER A 383 44.96 -14.19 1.75
N ILE A 384 45.66 -14.15 2.89
CA ILE A 384 46.95 -13.46 3.17
C ILE A 384 46.88 -12.20 4.08
N ASN A 385 47.25 -12.44 5.35
CA ASN A 385 48.12 -11.61 6.23
C ASN A 385 47.64 -10.18 6.66
N ASN A 386 48.14 -9.56 7.74
CA ASN A 386 49.13 -9.96 8.75
C ASN A 386 48.96 -9.24 10.12
N ARG A 387 49.67 -9.75 11.15
CA ARG A 387 50.28 -9.06 12.33
C ARG A 387 49.45 -8.05 13.17
N GLY A 388 49.43 -8.32 14.48
CA GLY A 388 49.30 -7.31 15.54
C GLY A 388 49.28 -7.95 16.93
N GLY A 389 50.20 -7.59 17.83
CA GLY A 389 50.26 -8.18 19.18
C GLY A 389 51.27 -7.55 20.13
N ILE A 390 51.35 -8.11 21.35
CA ILE A 390 52.17 -7.71 22.52
C ILE A 390 51.58 -6.60 23.42
N ALA A 391 51.14 -6.99 24.63
CA ALA A 391 51.46 -6.33 25.90
C ALA A 391 51.17 -7.28 27.09
N LYS A 392 51.88 -7.14 28.22
CA LYS A 392 51.71 -7.93 29.47
C LYS A 392 51.52 -7.05 30.70
N ARG A 393 50.75 -7.53 31.69
CA ARG A 393 50.95 -7.44 33.17
C ARG A 393 49.91 -8.40 33.81
N LYS A 394 50.25 -9.28 34.77
CA LYS A 394 50.45 -9.05 36.23
C LYS A 394 49.23 -8.34 36.86
N SER A 395 48.61 -8.81 37.94
CA SER A 395 49.08 -9.54 39.15
C SER A 395 47.94 -10.41 39.74
N PRO A 396 48.10 -11.13 40.88
CA PRO A 396 49.31 -11.40 41.66
C PRO A 396 49.90 -12.80 41.44
#